data_AF-A0A4Q6AL58-F1
#
_entry.id   AF-A0A4Q6AL58-F1
#
_cell.length_a   1.000
_cell.length_b   1.000
_cell.length_c   1.000
_cell.angle_alpha   90.00
_cell.angle_beta   90.00
_cell.angle_gamma   90.00
#
_symmetry.space_group_name_H-M   'P 1'
#
loop_
_entity.id
_entity.type
_entity.pdbx_description
1 polymer ?
#
loop_
_entity_poly.entity_id
_entity_poly.type
_entity_poly.pdbx_seq_one_letter_code
_entity_poly.pdbx_strand_id
1 'polypeptide(L)'
;MAQTLTLQAEKTTSLLLKIVAALLAAGLLSNYVKYVLGYERVMGLVPLFSLNGEYTVPALFSVGLLWTSAALLWFIASRKKQSRGKEAFYWKGLSFVFVFLGLDELFTIHENFARLEPVLSKYIHVFSRFMYWTVAYGFLVVGFSLFFFRFFLRLPAQTRYRFAIAAVLYVGGAIGMEIAGASHRKQNQ
;
A
#
# COMPACT_ATOMS: atom_id res chain seq x y z
N MET A 1 15.72 -27.74 16.73
CA MET A 1 16.23 -27.56 15.36
C MET A 1 15.51 -26.37 14.74
N ALA A 2 16.19 -25.26 14.45
CA ALA A 2 15.54 -24.13 13.79
C ALA A 2 15.52 -24.40 12.28
N GLN A 3 14.34 -24.66 11.72
CA GLN A 3 14.18 -24.77 10.27
C GLN A 3 14.59 -23.45 9.62
N THR A 4 15.58 -23.50 8.72
CA THR A 4 16.00 -22.36 7.92
C THR A 4 15.07 -22.23 6.72
N LEU A 5 14.10 -21.31 6.82
CA LEU A 5 13.19 -20.98 5.73
C LEU A 5 14.01 -20.21 4.66
N THR A 6 14.35 -20.89 3.56
CA THR A 6 15.15 -20.31 2.47
C THR A 6 14.21 -19.72 1.41
N LEU A 7 13.85 -18.44 1.57
CA LEU A 7 13.09 -17.71 0.56
C LEU A 7 14.04 -17.29 -0.58
N GLN A 8 13.83 -17.86 -1.76
CA GLN A 8 14.56 -17.48 -2.97
C GLN A 8 13.94 -16.20 -3.57
N ALA A 9 14.62 -15.07 -3.36
CA ALA A 9 14.13 -13.75 -3.74
C ALA A 9 13.67 -13.69 -5.22
N GLU A 10 14.43 -14.25 -6.15
CA GLU A 10 14.10 -14.24 -7.58
C GLU A 10 12.80 -14.97 -7.89
N LYS A 11 12.59 -16.16 -7.31
CA LYS A 11 11.36 -16.93 -7.51
C LYS A 11 10.16 -16.25 -6.88
N THR A 12 10.32 -15.70 -5.68
CA THR A 12 9.27 -14.93 -5.00
C THR A 12 8.89 -13.70 -5.82
N THR A 13 9.87 -12.90 -6.26
CA THR A 13 9.61 -11.73 -7.10
C THR A 13 8.95 -12.11 -8.42
N SER A 14 9.41 -13.16 -9.10
CA SER A 14 8.80 -13.63 -10.35
C SER A 14 7.35 -14.06 -10.15
N LEU A 15 7.05 -14.82 -9.09
CA LEU A 15 5.69 -15.24 -8.76
C LEU A 15 4.79 -14.04 -8.47
N LEU A 16 5.24 -13.10 -7.64
CA LEU A 16 4.47 -11.90 -7.31
C LEU A 16 4.19 -11.05 -8.56
N LEU A 17 5.17 -10.89 -9.45
CA LEU A 17 4.99 -10.18 -10.72
C LEU A 17 3.97 -10.85 -11.64
N LYS A 18 3.95 -12.19 -11.70
CA LYS A 18 2.93 -12.93 -12.46
C LYS A 18 1.53 -12.71 -11.89
N ILE A 19 1.38 -12.71 -10.56
CA ILE A 19 0.11 -12.42 -9.91
C ILE A 19 -0.33 -10.99 -10.21
N VAL A 20 0.57 -10.01 -10.07
CA VAL A 20 0.30 -8.59 -10.41
C VAL A 20 -0.12 -8.45 -11.87
N ALA A 21 0.57 -9.09 -12.81
CA ALA A 21 0.21 -9.05 -14.23
C ALA A 21 -1.18 -9.63 -14.50
N ALA A 22 -1.52 -10.74 -13.85
CA ALA A 22 -2.84 -11.35 -13.97
C ALA A 22 -3.95 -10.46 -13.39
N LEU A 23 -3.73 -9.88 -12.20
CA LEU A 23 -4.67 -8.95 -11.58
C LEU A 23 -4.86 -7.68 -12.40
N LEU A 24 -3.77 -7.13 -12.96
CA LEU A 24 -3.82 -5.98 -13.84
C LEU A 24 -4.64 -6.29 -15.10
N ALA A 25 -4.39 -7.43 -15.75
CA ALA A 25 -5.15 -7.85 -16.94
C ALA A 25 -6.65 -8.01 -16.61
N ALA A 26 -6.99 -8.65 -15.48
CA ALA A 26 -8.37 -8.78 -15.03
C ALA A 26 -9.01 -7.41 -14.75
N GLY A 27 -8.30 -6.50 -14.09
CA GLY A 27 -8.79 -5.15 -13.81
C GLY A 27 -9.00 -4.29 -15.05
N LEU A 28 -8.11 -4.38 -16.04
CA LEU A 28 -8.27 -3.72 -17.34
C LEU A 28 -9.48 -4.28 -18.10
N LEU A 29 -9.68 -5.59 -18.08
CA LEU A 29 -10.86 -6.21 -18.67
C LEU A 29 -12.15 -5.74 -17.96
N SER A 30 -12.17 -5.69 -16.63
CA SER A 30 -13.30 -5.15 -15.87
C SER A 30 -13.61 -3.70 -16.24
N ASN A 31 -12.58 -2.85 -16.40
CA ASN A 31 -12.76 -1.47 -16.86
C ASN A 31 -13.28 -1.39 -18.30
N TYR A 32 -12.78 -2.23 -19.20
CA TYR A 32 -13.29 -2.30 -20.58
C TYR A 32 -14.77 -2.67 -20.61
N VAL A 33 -15.16 -3.71 -19.87
CA VAL A 33 -16.56 -4.16 -19.77
C VAL A 33 -17.45 -3.05 -19.18
N LYS A 34 -16.96 -2.34 -18.16
CA LYS A 34 -17.71 -1.23 -17.54
C LYS A 34 -17.89 -0.05 -18.49
N TYR A 35 -16.80 0.47 -19.05
CA TYR A 35 -16.79 1.76 -19.74
C TYR A 35 -17.06 1.66 -21.24
N VAL A 36 -16.70 0.55 -21.89
CA VAL A 36 -16.89 0.37 -23.34
C VAL A 36 -18.18 -0.40 -23.64
N LEU A 37 -18.46 -1.46 -22.88
CA LEU A 37 -19.67 -2.28 -23.07
C LEU A 37 -20.87 -1.80 -22.25
N GLY A 38 -20.66 -0.90 -21.29
CA GLY A 38 -21.73 -0.34 -20.45
C GLY A 38 -22.26 -1.28 -19.36
N TYR A 39 -21.61 -2.43 -19.12
CA TYR A 39 -22.05 -3.38 -18.10
C TYR A 39 -21.35 -3.14 -16.76
N GLU A 40 -22.05 -2.53 -15.81
CA GLU A 40 -21.48 -2.21 -14.50
C GLU A 40 -21.34 -3.43 -13.57
N ARG A 41 -22.17 -4.46 -13.74
CA ARG A 41 -22.18 -5.67 -12.90
C ARG A 41 -22.38 -6.93 -13.71
N VAL A 42 -21.32 -7.38 -14.38
CA VAL A 42 -21.30 -8.72 -14.97
C VAL A 42 -21.01 -9.74 -13.87
N MET A 43 -22.06 -10.36 -13.32
CA MET A 43 -21.97 -11.38 -12.26
C MET A 43 -21.15 -10.96 -11.02
N GLY A 44 -21.01 -9.64 -10.78
CA GLY A 44 -20.16 -9.09 -9.73
C GLY A 44 -18.65 -9.10 -10.02
N LEU A 45 -18.20 -9.62 -11.17
CA LEU A 45 -16.77 -9.71 -11.52
C LEU A 45 -16.15 -8.33 -11.80
N VAL A 46 -16.91 -7.44 -12.44
CA VAL A 46 -16.48 -6.07 -12.74
C VAL A 46 -16.07 -5.32 -11.47
N PRO A 47 -16.94 -5.20 -10.44
CA PRO A 47 -16.53 -4.56 -9.19
C PRO A 47 -15.47 -5.38 -8.43
N LEU A 48 -15.52 -6.71 -8.46
CA LEU A 48 -14.60 -7.58 -7.72
C LEU A 48 -13.12 -7.45 -8.14
N PHE A 49 -12.86 -7.13 -9.41
CA PHE A 49 -11.52 -6.91 -9.96
C PHE A 49 -11.20 -5.44 -10.24
N SER A 50 -12.02 -4.51 -9.76
CA SER A 50 -11.75 -3.08 -9.90
C SER A 50 -10.43 -2.70 -9.23
N LEU A 51 -9.51 -2.09 -9.96
CA LEU A 51 -8.20 -1.64 -9.44
C LEU A 51 -8.31 -0.39 -8.55
N ASN A 52 -9.40 0.35 -8.64
CA ASN A 52 -9.71 1.53 -7.82
C ASN A 52 -10.82 1.23 -6.80
N GLY A 53 -11.16 -0.04 -6.62
CA GLY A 53 -12.25 -0.46 -5.73
C GLY A 53 -11.73 -0.92 -4.39
N GLU A 54 -12.48 -0.59 -3.35
CA GLU A 54 -12.35 -1.16 -2.02
C GLU A 54 -12.95 -2.58 -1.99
N TYR A 55 -12.44 -3.44 -1.10
CA TYR A 55 -12.92 -4.82 -0.93
C TYR A 55 -12.84 -5.69 -2.21
N THR A 56 -11.76 -5.51 -2.98
CA THR A 56 -11.52 -6.20 -4.25
C THR A 56 -10.44 -7.28 -4.13
N VAL A 57 -10.34 -8.17 -5.12
CA VAL A 57 -9.26 -9.17 -5.17
C VAL A 57 -7.87 -8.51 -5.22
N PRO A 58 -7.63 -7.44 -6.01
CA PRO A 58 -6.40 -6.66 -5.94
C PRO A 58 -6.11 -6.07 -4.55
N ALA A 59 -7.12 -5.50 -3.87
CA ALA A 59 -6.95 -4.96 -2.50
C ALA A 59 -6.55 -6.06 -1.51
N LEU A 60 -7.23 -7.21 -1.54
CA LEU A 60 -6.89 -8.37 -0.70
C LEU A 60 -5.46 -8.89 -0.96
N PHE A 61 -5.00 -8.85 -2.21
CA PHE A 61 -3.62 -9.19 -2.54
C PHE A 61 -2.63 -8.20 -1.91
N SER A 62 -2.92 -6.90 -1.95
CA SER A 62 -2.13 -5.86 -1.26
C SER A 62 -2.08 -6.09 0.26
N VAL A 63 -3.22 -6.41 0.89
CA VAL A 63 -3.29 -6.77 2.33
C VAL A 63 -2.36 -7.95 2.64
N GLY A 64 -2.43 -9.02 1.85
CA GLY A 64 -1.58 -10.20 2.00
C GLY A 64 -0.09 -9.88 1.87
N LEU A 65 0.28 -9.03 0.92
CA LEU A 65 1.66 -8.55 0.74
C LEU A 65 2.16 -7.76 1.96
N LEU A 66 1.34 -6.85 2.48
CA LEU A 66 1.68 -6.03 3.64
C LEU A 66 1.86 -6.87 4.89
N TRP A 67 0.94 -7.80 5.17
CA TRP A 67 1.03 -8.66 6.35
C TRP A 67 2.14 -9.70 6.24
N THR A 68 2.42 -10.22 5.05
CA THR A 68 3.61 -11.05 4.82
C THR A 68 4.88 -10.26 5.09
N SER A 69 4.95 -9.02 4.61
CA SER A 69 6.08 -8.12 4.88
C SER A 69 6.21 -7.82 6.38
N ALA A 70 5.10 -7.58 7.08
CA ALA A 70 5.08 -7.41 8.53
C ALA A 70 5.64 -8.64 9.26
N ALA A 71 5.21 -9.84 8.90
CA ALA A 71 5.70 -11.08 9.47
C ALA A 71 7.22 -11.25 9.27
N LEU A 72 7.73 -10.92 8.08
CA LEU A 72 9.17 -10.93 7.78
C LEU A 72 9.94 -9.91 8.62
N LEU A 73 9.43 -8.68 8.75
CA LEU A 73 10.02 -7.62 9.58
C LEU A 73 10.07 -8.05 11.06
N TRP A 74 9.00 -8.66 11.57
CA TRP A 74 8.95 -9.21 12.92
C TRP A 74 9.94 -10.36 13.12
N PHE A 75 10.07 -11.25 12.13
CA PHE A 75 11.04 -12.33 12.17
C PHE A 75 12.48 -11.79 12.20
N ILE A 76 12.79 -10.79 11.38
CA ILE A 76 14.09 -10.09 11.40
C ILE A 76 14.35 -9.49 12.78
N ALA A 77 13.35 -8.81 13.37
CA ALA A 77 13.47 -8.23 14.70
C ALA A 77 13.79 -9.29 15.77
N SER A 78 13.12 -10.44 15.69
CA SER A 78 13.27 -11.57 16.62
C SER A 78 14.61 -12.30 16.51
N ARG A 79 15.24 -12.27 15.33
CA ARG A 79 16.54 -12.92 15.08
C ARG A 79 17.74 -12.01 15.37
N LYS A 80 17.53 -10.70 15.52
CA LYS A 80 18.59 -9.73 15.80
C LYS A 80 19.01 -9.79 17.28
N LYS A 81 19.74 -10.85 17.64
CA LYS A 81 19.97 -11.26 19.04
C LYS A 81 21.06 -10.49 19.81
N GLN A 82 21.80 -9.54 19.21
CA GLN A 82 22.93 -8.92 19.93
C GLN A 82 23.38 -7.52 19.49
N SER A 83 22.84 -6.94 18.41
CA SER A 83 23.15 -5.54 18.08
C SER A 83 22.15 -4.61 18.78
N ARG A 84 22.48 -4.16 20.01
CA ARG A 84 21.91 -3.02 20.75
C ARG A 84 20.40 -2.81 20.50
N GLY A 85 19.53 -3.24 21.43
CA GLY A 85 18.04 -3.31 21.31
C GLY A 85 17.26 -2.16 20.64
N LYS A 86 17.88 -1.00 20.42
CA LYS A 86 17.40 0.09 19.56
C LYS A 86 17.07 -0.36 18.13
N GLU A 87 17.85 -1.24 17.50
CA GLU A 87 17.54 -1.66 16.13
C GLU A 87 16.36 -2.62 16.03
N ALA A 88 16.24 -3.57 16.96
CA ALA A 88 15.09 -4.46 17.04
C ALA A 88 13.79 -3.68 17.25
N PHE A 89 13.85 -2.58 18.01
CA PHE A 89 12.71 -1.66 18.17
C PHE A 89 12.25 -1.05 16.85
N TYR A 90 13.15 -0.58 15.98
CA TYR A 90 12.77 -0.06 14.66
C TYR A 90 12.15 -1.13 13.75
N TRP A 91 12.69 -2.35 13.72
CA TRP A 91 12.11 -3.44 12.93
C TRP A 91 10.70 -3.82 13.42
N LYS A 92 10.49 -3.85 14.75
CA LYS A 92 9.15 -4.05 15.33
C LYS A 92 8.20 -2.91 14.97
N GLY A 93 8.66 -1.66 15.08
CA GLY A 93 7.89 -0.49 14.68
C GLY A 93 7.43 -0.57 13.22
N LEU A 94 8.34 -0.92 12.30
CA LEU A 94 8.00 -1.14 10.89
C LEU A 94 6.97 -2.27 10.71
N SER A 95 7.13 -3.38 11.43
CA SER A 95 6.15 -4.47 11.39
C SER A 95 4.76 -3.99 11.78
N PHE A 96 4.63 -3.21 12.86
CA PHE A 96 3.33 -2.68 13.28
C PHE A 96 2.73 -1.71 12.26
N VAL A 97 3.55 -0.87 11.64
CA VAL A 97 3.10 0.03 10.56
C VAL A 97 2.55 -0.78 9.38
N PHE A 98 3.21 -1.86 8.96
CA PHE A 98 2.72 -2.70 7.86
C PHE A 98 1.45 -3.47 8.21
N VAL A 99 1.29 -3.90 9.48
CA VAL A 99 0.01 -4.46 9.97
C VAL A 99 -1.09 -3.42 9.87
N PHE A 100 -0.83 -2.20 10.37
CA PHE A 100 -1.77 -1.09 10.31
C PHE A 100 -2.16 -0.75 8.86
N LEU A 101 -1.20 -0.66 7.93
CA LEU A 101 -1.50 -0.42 6.51
C LEU A 101 -2.35 -1.53 5.90
N GLY A 102 -2.12 -2.80 6.25
CA GLY A 102 -2.97 -3.89 5.79
C GLY A 102 -4.38 -3.85 6.41
N LEU A 103 -4.53 -3.40 7.65
CA LEU A 103 -5.85 -3.16 8.26
C LEU A 103 -6.56 -1.95 7.62
N ASP A 104 -5.81 -0.90 7.33
CA ASP A 104 -6.31 0.30 6.64
C ASP A 104 -6.89 -0.05 5.27
N GLU A 105 -6.16 -0.85 4.48
CA GLU A 105 -6.62 -1.34 3.18
C GLU A 105 -7.81 -2.29 3.33
N LEU A 106 -7.83 -3.16 4.34
CA LEU A 106 -8.91 -4.13 4.53
C LEU A 106 -10.23 -3.51 4.98
N PHE A 107 -10.17 -2.45 5.79
CA PHE A 107 -11.34 -1.79 6.37
C PHE A 107 -11.58 -0.38 5.82
N THR A 108 -10.79 0.03 4.83
CA THR A 108 -10.82 1.37 4.22
C THR A 108 -10.81 2.48 5.27
N ILE A 109 -9.92 2.38 6.26
CA ILE A 109 -9.93 3.29 7.42
C ILE A 109 -9.61 4.72 6.98
N HIS A 110 -8.71 4.88 6.01
CA HIS A 110 -8.27 6.16 5.47
C HIS A 110 -9.43 7.02 4.92
N GLU A 111 -10.50 6.42 4.40
CA GLU A 111 -11.67 7.18 3.93
C GLU A 111 -12.32 8.01 5.04
N ASN A 112 -12.23 7.58 6.31
CA ASN A 112 -12.75 8.36 7.43
C ASN A 112 -12.03 9.71 7.59
N PHE A 113 -10.77 9.81 7.15
CA PHE A 113 -10.02 11.06 7.18
C PHE A 113 -10.46 12.04 6.09
N ALA A 114 -11.19 11.61 5.06
CA ALA A 114 -11.82 12.53 4.11
C ALA A 114 -12.84 13.46 4.80
N ARG A 115 -13.39 13.05 5.96
CA ARG A 115 -14.27 13.88 6.81
C ARG A 115 -13.57 15.09 7.42
N LEU A 116 -12.24 15.19 7.32
CA LEU A 116 -11.48 16.37 7.74
C LEU A 116 -11.59 17.54 6.74
N GLU A 117 -12.18 17.33 5.56
CA GLU A 117 -12.39 18.37 4.54
C GLU A 117 -12.91 19.69 5.12
N PRO A 118 -13.99 19.76 5.94
CA PRO A 118 -14.56 21.05 6.36
C PRO A 118 -13.59 21.91 7.18
N VAL A 119 -12.60 21.27 7.81
CA VAL A 119 -11.55 21.92 8.59
C VAL A 119 -10.36 22.26 7.70
N LEU A 120 -9.89 21.30 6.90
CA LEU A 120 -8.67 21.44 6.09
C LEU A 120 -8.85 22.31 4.85
N SER A 121 -10.03 22.28 4.21
CA SER A 121 -10.34 23.03 2.99
C SER A 121 -10.20 24.55 3.13
N LYS A 122 -10.20 25.07 4.37
CA LYS A 122 -9.94 26.48 4.68
C LYS A 122 -8.47 26.89 4.51
N TYR A 123 -7.56 25.93 4.55
CA TYR A 123 -6.11 26.15 4.56
C TYR A 123 -5.39 25.44 3.41
N ILE A 124 -5.91 24.28 2.98
CA ILE A 124 -5.30 23.42 1.96
C ILE A 124 -6.36 23.10 0.92
N HIS A 125 -6.14 23.54 -0.32
CA HIS A 125 -6.97 23.18 -1.45
C HIS A 125 -6.36 22.00 -2.19
N VAL A 126 -7.11 20.91 -2.28
CA VAL A 126 -6.76 19.72 -3.06
C VAL A 126 -7.64 19.61 -4.30
N PHE A 127 -7.20 18.79 -5.26
CA PHE A 127 -7.87 18.62 -6.54
C PHE A 127 -9.30 18.06 -6.43
N SER A 128 -9.57 17.24 -5.40
CA SER A 128 -10.87 16.66 -5.10
C SER A 128 -11.05 16.42 -3.60
N ARG A 129 -12.31 16.45 -3.12
CA ARG A 129 -12.69 16.13 -1.74
C ARG A 129 -12.15 14.76 -1.28
N PHE A 130 -12.08 13.80 -2.19
CA PHE A 130 -11.59 12.46 -1.86
C PHE A 130 -10.09 12.43 -1.57
N MET A 131 -9.32 13.48 -1.91
CA MET A 131 -7.88 13.53 -1.64
C MET A 131 -7.50 14.07 -0.25
N TYR A 132 -8.46 14.50 0.58
CA TYR A 132 -8.13 15.00 1.92
C TYR A 132 -7.56 13.92 2.85
N TRP A 133 -7.94 12.65 2.67
CA TRP A 133 -7.29 11.56 3.41
C TRP A 133 -5.81 11.44 3.01
N THR A 134 -5.48 11.68 1.74
CA THR A 134 -4.09 11.65 1.24
C THR A 134 -3.25 12.74 1.89
N VAL A 135 -3.82 13.93 2.15
CA VAL A 135 -3.17 15.00 2.90
C VAL A 135 -2.89 14.57 4.34
N ALA A 136 -3.88 13.99 5.01
CA ALA A 136 -3.73 13.50 6.39
C ALA A 136 -2.64 12.41 6.48
N TYR A 137 -2.65 11.44 5.56
CA TYR A 137 -1.64 10.39 5.50
C TYR A 137 -0.28 10.93 5.07
N GLY A 138 -0.24 12.00 4.26
CA GLY A 138 0.99 12.71 3.91
C GLY A 138 1.74 13.22 5.14
N PHE A 139 1.04 13.82 6.10
CA PHE A 139 1.65 14.23 7.38
C PHE A 139 2.18 13.04 8.19
N LEU A 140 1.42 11.94 8.24
CA LEU A 140 1.88 10.71 8.89
C LEU A 140 3.13 10.13 8.24
N VAL A 141 3.20 10.13 6.90
CA VAL A 141 4.37 9.66 6.13
C VAL A 141 5.58 10.55 6.38
N VAL A 142 5.41 11.87 6.48
CA VAL A 142 6.51 12.79 6.84
C VAL A 142 7.03 12.48 8.24
N GLY A 143 6.14 12.36 9.24
CA GLY A 143 6.52 12.01 10.61
C GLY A 143 7.22 10.64 10.71
N PHE A 144 6.66 9.64 10.03
CA PHE A 144 7.24 8.31 9.89
C PHE A 144 8.65 8.38 9.26
N SER A 145 8.80 9.10 8.16
CA SER A 145 10.08 9.24 7.45
C SER A 145 11.13 9.87 8.34
N LEU A 146 10.80 10.95 9.06
CA LEU A 146 11.70 11.61 10.01
C LEU A 146 12.11 10.66 11.15
N PHE A 147 11.15 9.93 11.72
CA PHE A 147 11.39 9.00 12.82
C PHE A 147 12.32 7.84 12.40
N PHE A 148 12.09 7.25 11.23
CA PHE A 148 12.87 6.13 10.71
C PHE A 148 14.11 6.55 9.92
N PHE A 149 14.31 7.84 9.61
CA PHE A 149 15.37 8.32 8.73
C PHE A 149 16.78 7.84 9.13
N ARG A 150 17.14 8.03 10.40
CA ARG A 150 18.46 7.61 10.91
C ARG A 150 18.65 6.11 10.87
N PHE A 151 17.59 5.35 11.10
CA PHE A 151 17.62 3.88 11.00
C PHE A 151 17.77 3.44 9.54
N PHE A 152 17.03 4.07 8.62
CA PHE A 152 17.09 3.81 7.19
C PHE A 152 18.48 4.05 6.60
N LEU A 153 19.16 5.13 7.00
CA LEU A 153 20.52 5.43 6.55
C LEU A 153 21.57 4.42 7.04
N ARG A 154 21.31 3.71 8.13
CA ARG A 154 22.20 2.66 8.67
C ARG A 154 22.04 1.31 7.97
N LEU A 155 20.99 1.14 7.16
CA LEU A 155 20.79 -0.11 6.42
C LEU A 155 21.86 -0.27 5.33
N PRO A 156 22.27 -1.52 5.01
CA PRO A 156 23.10 -1.78 3.84
C PRO A 156 22.49 -1.16 2.58
N ALA A 157 23.33 -0.63 1.69
CA ALA A 157 22.88 0.14 0.52
C ALA A 157 21.85 -0.63 -0.32
N GLN A 158 22.06 -1.93 -0.55
CA GLN A 158 21.12 -2.78 -1.30
C GLN A 158 19.74 -2.85 -0.65
N THR A 159 19.68 -3.06 0.68
CA THR A 159 18.41 -3.08 1.43
C THR A 159 17.73 -1.72 1.36
N ARG A 160 18.49 -0.65 1.57
CA ARG A 160 17.98 0.73 1.52
C ARG A 160 17.33 1.05 0.18
N TYR A 161 17.97 0.71 -0.94
CA TYR A 161 17.40 0.93 -2.28
C TYR A 161 16.15 0.10 -2.52
N ARG A 162 16.12 -1.16 -2.11
CA ARG A 162 14.94 -2.01 -2.26
C ARG A 162 13.74 -1.47 -1.49
N PHE A 163 13.95 -1.00 -0.25
CA PHE A 163 12.90 -0.34 0.53
C PHE A 163 12.44 0.97 -0.13
N ALA A 164 13.37 1.80 -0.63
CA ALA A 164 13.02 3.06 -1.30
C ALA A 164 12.18 2.80 -2.55
N ILE A 165 12.59 1.87 -3.41
CA ILE A 165 11.85 1.50 -4.62
C ILE A 165 10.47 0.96 -4.24
N ALA A 166 10.38 0.06 -3.27
CA ALA A 166 9.11 -0.49 -2.81
C ALA A 166 8.18 0.61 -2.26
N ALA A 167 8.70 1.55 -1.47
CA ALA A 167 7.93 2.67 -0.93
C ALA A 167 7.42 3.60 -2.04
N VAL A 168 8.27 3.95 -3.01
CA VAL A 168 7.87 4.77 -4.18
C VAL A 168 6.81 4.05 -5.01
N LEU A 169 6.98 2.76 -5.29
CA LEU A 169 6.01 1.99 -6.07
C LEU A 169 4.67 1.86 -5.35
N TYR A 170 4.68 1.53 -4.06
CA TYR A 170 3.45 1.31 -3.29
C TYR A 170 2.70 2.63 -3.03
N VAL A 171 3.38 3.62 -2.43
CA VAL A 171 2.76 4.92 -2.11
C VAL A 171 2.43 5.70 -3.38
N GLY A 172 3.35 5.71 -4.36
CA GLY A 172 3.12 6.34 -5.65
C GLY A 172 1.97 5.69 -6.42
N GLY A 173 1.86 4.36 -6.37
CA GLY A 173 0.73 3.63 -6.93
C GLY A 173 -0.60 4.02 -6.28
N ALA A 174 -0.67 4.03 -4.95
CA ALA A 174 -1.87 4.42 -4.20
C ALA A 174 -2.31 5.86 -4.52
N ILE A 175 -1.39 6.82 -4.44
CA ILE A 175 -1.68 8.24 -4.75
C ILE A 175 -2.05 8.40 -6.24
N GLY A 176 -1.35 7.73 -7.14
CA GLY A 176 -1.59 7.79 -8.58
C GLY A 176 -2.98 7.29 -8.96
N MET A 177 -3.41 6.15 -8.38
CA MET A 177 -4.76 5.62 -8.57
C MET A 177 -5.81 6.57 -8.00
N GLU A 178 -5.58 7.16 -6.82
CA GLU A 178 -6.50 8.13 -6.24
C GLU A 178 -6.66 9.38 -7.14
N ILE A 179 -5.57 9.91 -7.71
CA ILE A 179 -5.61 11.03 -8.67
C ILE A 179 -6.39 10.65 -9.93
N ALA A 180 -6.14 9.47 -10.50
CA ALA A 180 -6.83 8.99 -11.68
C ALA A 180 -8.34 8.84 -11.42
N GLY A 181 -8.71 8.24 -10.28
CA GLY A 181 -10.10 8.09 -9.84
C GLY A 181 -10.77 9.44 -9.56
N ALA A 182 -10.06 10.39 -8.94
CA ALA A 182 -10.56 11.74 -8.69
C ALA A 182 -10.81 12.51 -10.00
N SER A 183 -9.93 12.39 -10.98
CA SER A 183 -10.04 13.06 -12.29
C SER A 183 -11.27 12.57 -13.07
N HIS A 184 -11.50 11.26 -13.08
CA HIS A 184 -12.68 10.67 -13.72
C HIS A 184 -13.99 11.07 -13.02
N ARG A 185 -14.01 11.15 -11.68
CA ARG A 185 -15.20 11.59 -10.93
C ARG A 185 -15.55 13.06 -11.19
N LYS A 186 -14.54 13.92 -11.33
CA LYS A 186 -14.71 15.37 -11.58
C LYS A 186 -15.24 15.69 -12.98
N GLN A 187 -14.92 14.87 -13.99
CA GLN A 187 -15.43 15.06 -15.36
C GLN A 187 -16.91 14.68 -15.53
N ASN A 188 -17.44 13.86 -14.62
CA ASN A 188 -18.81 13.34 -14.67
C ASN A 188 -19.77 14.04 -13.67
N GLN A 189 -19.36 15.19 -13.11
CA GLN A 189 -20.15 16.08 -12.27
C GLN A 189 -20.27 17.44 -12.97
#